data_AF-A0A0E3SJ89-F1
#
_entry.id   AF-A0A0E3SJ89-F1
#
_cell.length_a   1.000
_cell.length_b   1.000
_cell.length_c   1.000
_cell.angle_alpha   90.00
_cell.angle_beta   90.00
_cell.angle_gamma   90.00
#
_symmetry.space_group_name_H-M   'P 1'
#
loop_
_entity.id
_entity.type
_entity.pdbx_description
1 polymer ?
#
loop_
_entity_poly.entity_id
_entity_poly.type
_entity_poly.pdbx_seq_one_letter_code
_entity_poly.pdbx_strand_id
1 'polypeptide(L)'
;MHDEIDEIDAYFASKEEITEGEVVKMEHMMMEKVSINPARRKLLRTVGIFGKTEKQLKEESGLNDFFFKFNMDFLLKERFLKFEDGMYRLTDSGIALHDSVC
;
A
#
# COMPACT_ATOMS: atom_id res chain seq x y z
N MET A 1 -23.82 -20.89 -35.71
CA MET A 1 -23.98 -21.28 -34.29
C MET A 1 -24.40 -20.01 -33.58
N HIS A 2 -25.62 -19.95 -33.06
CA HIS A 2 -26.00 -18.90 -32.13
C HIS A 2 -25.40 -19.32 -30.80
N ASP A 3 -24.44 -18.56 -30.28
CA ASP A 3 -23.94 -18.76 -28.93
C ASP A 3 -25.04 -18.27 -28.00
N GLU A 4 -25.95 -19.19 -27.62
CA GLU A 4 -26.91 -18.96 -26.55
C GLU A 4 -26.10 -18.78 -25.27
N ILE A 5 -25.97 -17.54 -24.81
CA ILE A 5 -25.38 -17.24 -23.50
C ILE A 5 -26.30 -17.89 -22.46
N ASP A 6 -25.83 -18.98 -21.85
CA ASP A 6 -26.58 -19.69 -20.82
C ASP A 6 -26.68 -18.82 -19.55
N GLU A 7 -27.70 -19.05 -18.71
CA GLU A 7 -27.91 -18.29 -17.47
C GLU A 7 -26.66 -18.29 -16.56
N ILE A 8 -25.87 -19.36 -16.64
CA ILE A 8 -24.60 -19.52 -15.95
C ILE A 8 -23.54 -18.55 -16.49
N ASP A 9 -23.43 -18.40 -17.81
CA ASP A 9 -22.48 -17.48 -18.46
C ASP A 9 -22.85 -16.02 -18.18
N ALA A 10 -24.16 -15.70 -18.16
CA ALA A 10 -24.65 -14.39 -17.74
C ALA A 10 -24.35 -14.09 -16.25
N TYR A 11 -24.46 -15.10 -15.38
CA TYR A 11 -24.13 -14.96 -13.95
C TYR A 11 -22.65 -14.67 -13.72
N PHE A 12 -21.74 -15.39 -14.41
CA PHE A 12 -20.30 -15.12 -14.30
C PHE A 12 -19.89 -13.79 -14.93
N ALA A 13 -20.49 -13.38 -16.05
CA ALA A 13 -20.27 -12.07 -16.65
C ALA A 13 -20.75 -10.91 -15.76
N SER A 14 -21.83 -11.11 -14.98
CA SER A 14 -22.30 -10.13 -14.00
C SER A 14 -21.41 -10.02 -12.75
N LYS A 15 -20.49 -10.97 -12.55
CA LYS A 15 -19.58 -11.07 -11.40
C LYS A 15 -18.19 -10.49 -11.65
N GLU A 16 -18.00 -9.70 -12.72
CA GLU A 16 -16.74 -8.98 -12.98
C GLU A 16 -16.35 -7.98 -11.86
N GLU A 17 -17.22 -7.75 -10.88
CA GLU A 17 -16.89 -7.00 -9.67
C GLU A 17 -16.06 -7.83 -8.70
N ILE A 18 -14.88 -7.31 -8.34
CA ILE A 18 -13.98 -7.88 -7.34
C ILE A 18 -14.77 -8.08 -6.06
N THR A 19 -14.85 -9.32 -5.58
CA THR A 19 -15.61 -9.62 -4.37
C THR A 19 -14.94 -9.01 -3.14
N GLU A 20 -15.71 -8.67 -2.10
CA GLU A 20 -15.15 -8.13 -0.84
C GLU A 20 -14.03 -9.03 -0.28
N GLY A 21 -14.20 -10.36 -0.36
CA GLY A 21 -13.17 -11.32 0.06
C GLY A 21 -11.88 -11.25 -0.75
N GLU A 22 -11.96 -10.98 -2.05
CA GLU A 22 -10.78 -10.79 -2.91
C GLU A 22 -10.07 -9.46 -2.62
N VAL A 23 -10.82 -8.39 -2.29
CA VAL A 23 -10.26 -7.11 -1.84
C VAL A 23 -9.45 -7.31 -0.56
N VAL A 24 -10.03 -7.96 0.45
CA VAL A 24 -9.34 -8.22 1.74
C VAL A 24 -8.08 -9.07 1.53
N LYS A 25 -8.16 -10.10 0.69
CA LYS A 25 -6.99 -10.92 0.34
C LYS A 25 -5.89 -10.09 -0.32
N MET A 26 -6.26 -9.16 -1.21
CA MET A 26 -5.33 -8.28 -1.90
C MET A 26 -4.66 -7.28 -0.94
N GLU A 27 -5.42 -6.72 -0.01
CA GLU A 27 -4.89 -5.87 1.07
C GLU A 27 -3.86 -6.62 1.94
N HIS A 28 -4.17 -7.86 2.34
CA HIS A 28 -3.24 -8.70 3.11
C HIS A 28 -1.94 -8.98 2.35
N MET A 29 -2.04 -9.32 1.05
CA MET A 29 -0.85 -9.52 0.21
C MET A 29 0.00 -8.25 0.10
N MET A 30 -0.61 -7.06 0.07
CA MET A 30 0.14 -5.80 0.05
C MET A 30 0.83 -5.51 1.39
N MET A 31 0.14 -5.76 2.52
CA MET A 31 0.74 -5.65 3.86
C MET A 31 1.97 -6.57 4.01
N GLU A 32 1.89 -7.80 3.51
CA GLU A 32 3.00 -8.74 3.50
C GLU A 32 4.19 -8.21 2.68
N LYS A 33 3.93 -7.69 1.48
CA LYS A 33 4.98 -7.11 0.61
C LYS A 33 5.68 -5.90 1.22
N VAL A 34 4.97 -5.09 2.00
CA VAL A 34 5.60 -4.00 2.75
C VAL A 34 6.43 -4.56 3.90
N SER A 35 5.89 -5.55 4.63
CA SER A 35 6.52 -6.16 5.80
C SER A 35 7.81 -6.89 5.47
N ILE A 36 7.93 -7.53 4.31
CA ILE A 36 9.15 -8.26 3.92
C ILE A 36 10.29 -7.30 3.58
N ASN A 37 10.00 -6.11 3.05
CA ASN A 37 11.05 -5.18 2.60
C ASN A 37 11.58 -4.32 3.76
N PRO A 38 12.87 -4.48 4.17
CA PRO A 38 13.42 -3.77 5.32
C PRO A 38 13.49 -2.25 5.12
N ALA A 39 13.69 -1.77 3.89
CA ALA A 39 13.72 -0.34 3.61
C ALA A 39 12.33 0.29 3.76
N ARG A 40 11.27 -0.41 3.34
CA ARG A 40 9.89 0.07 3.48
C ARG A 40 9.46 0.08 4.94
N ARG A 41 9.76 -0.98 5.70
CA ARG A 41 9.53 -0.98 7.15
C ARG A 41 10.27 0.16 7.84
N LYS A 42 11.54 0.38 7.49
CA LYS A 42 12.33 1.48 8.04
C LYS A 42 11.67 2.82 7.75
N LEU A 43 11.27 3.08 6.51
CA LEU A 43 10.56 4.30 6.14
C LEU A 43 9.26 4.48 6.92
N LEU A 44 8.41 3.44 7.02
CA LEU A 44 7.17 3.50 7.81
C LEU A 44 7.43 3.90 9.27
N ARG A 45 8.42 3.25 9.91
CA ARG A 45 8.82 3.53 11.29
C ARG A 45 9.39 4.94 11.43
N THR A 46 10.15 5.41 10.44
CA THR A 46 10.71 6.76 10.43
C THR A 46 9.62 7.83 10.30
N VAL A 47 8.58 7.61 9.46
CA VAL A 47 7.44 8.54 9.38
C VAL A 47 6.75 8.65 10.74
N GLY A 48 6.45 7.51 11.36
CA GLY A 48 5.78 7.45 12.66
C GLY A 48 4.43 8.18 12.69
N ILE A 49 3.90 8.40 13.89
CA ILE A 49 2.57 9.00 14.09
C ILE A 49 2.54 10.51 13.76
N PHE A 50 3.65 11.22 13.98
CA PHE A 50 3.71 12.68 13.80
C PHE A 50 3.89 13.12 12.35
N GLY A 51 4.30 12.20 11.47
CA GLY A 51 4.69 12.51 10.10
C GLY A 51 6.04 13.23 10.01
N LYS A 52 6.59 13.27 8.79
CA LYS A 52 7.90 13.88 8.52
C LYS A 52 7.96 14.52 7.14
N THR A 53 8.82 15.52 7.01
CA THR A 53 9.17 16.11 5.70
C THR A 53 10.03 15.13 4.88
N GLU A 54 10.05 15.31 3.55
CA GLU A 54 10.89 14.51 2.66
C GLU A 54 12.36 14.54 3.05
N LYS A 55 12.86 15.73 3.41
CA LYS A 55 14.26 15.93 3.79
C LYS A 55 14.63 15.11 5.02
N GLN A 56 13.79 15.18 6.07
CA GLN A 56 14.00 14.40 7.30
C GLN A 56 13.93 12.90 7.02
N LEU A 57 12.95 12.46 6.22
CA LEU A 57 12.81 11.04 5.86
C LEU A 57 14.02 10.51 5.09
N LYS A 58 14.56 11.30 4.16
CA LYS A 58 15.73 10.92 3.38
C LYS A 58 16.99 10.84 4.24
N GLU A 59 17.20 11.82 5.12
CA GLU A 59 18.33 11.86 6.06
C GLU A 59 18.26 10.68 7.06
N GLU A 60 17.10 10.43 7.68
CA GLU A 60 16.94 9.39 8.71
C GLU A 60 16.88 7.97 8.12
N SER A 61 16.33 7.81 6.92
CA SER A 61 16.30 6.52 6.24
C SER A 61 17.69 6.08 5.78
N GLY A 62 18.60 7.02 5.49
CA GLY A 62 19.94 6.74 4.97
C GLY A 62 19.93 6.04 3.61
N LEU A 63 18.80 6.13 2.89
CA LEU A 63 18.65 5.55 1.55
C LEU A 63 19.22 6.52 0.51
N ASN A 64 19.77 5.97 -0.56
CA ASN A 64 20.09 6.78 -1.74
C ASN A 64 18.81 7.27 -2.44
N ASP A 65 18.94 8.27 -3.30
CA ASP A 65 17.82 8.92 -3.99
C ASP A 65 16.93 7.94 -4.76
N PHE A 66 17.53 6.98 -5.46
CA PHE A 66 16.80 6.01 -6.25
C PHE A 66 15.96 5.08 -5.37
N PHE A 67 16.57 4.47 -4.35
CA PHE A 67 15.88 3.56 -3.43
C PHE A 67 14.86 4.30 -2.57
N PHE A 68 15.15 5.53 -2.16
CA PHE A 68 14.20 6.36 -1.44
C PHE A 68 12.95 6.59 -2.27
N LYS A 69 13.11 7.12 -3.49
CA LYS A 69 11.99 7.39 -4.41
C LYS A 69 11.21 6.12 -4.73
N PHE A 70 11.89 5.04 -5.09
CA PHE A 70 11.25 3.76 -5.41
C PHE A 70 10.36 3.23 -4.27
N ASN A 71 10.84 3.31 -3.03
CA ASN A 71 10.05 2.84 -1.88
C ASN A 71 8.94 3.82 -1.49
N MET A 72 9.18 5.12 -1.57
CA MET A 72 8.15 6.14 -1.31
C MET A 72 7.01 6.07 -2.33
N ASP A 73 7.33 5.94 -3.62
CA ASP A 73 6.34 5.80 -4.70
C ASP A 73 5.43 4.59 -4.44
N PHE A 74 6.00 3.47 -3.98
CA PHE A 74 5.23 2.29 -3.60
C PHE A 74 4.30 2.59 -2.42
N LEU A 75 4.81 3.17 -1.34
CA LEU A 75 4.03 3.44 -0.12
C LEU A 75 2.91 4.46 -0.36
N LEU A 76 3.11 5.43 -1.25
CA LEU A 76 2.09 6.39 -1.66
C LEU A 76 1.05 5.76 -2.58
N LYS A 77 1.48 4.96 -3.56
CA LYS A 77 0.60 4.27 -4.51
C LYS A 77 -0.36 3.31 -3.80
N GLU A 78 0.18 2.53 -2.86
CA GLU A 78 -0.59 1.57 -2.05
C GLU A 78 -1.29 2.24 -0.85
N ARG A 79 -1.30 3.59 -0.79
CA ARG A 79 -2.04 4.37 0.22
C ARG A 79 -1.64 4.10 1.68
N PHE A 80 -0.42 3.62 1.94
CA PHE A 80 0.12 3.53 3.31
C PHE A 80 0.61 4.89 3.82
N LEU A 81 1.00 5.77 2.89
CA LEU A 81 1.37 7.15 3.17
C LEU A 81 0.48 8.11 2.41
N LYS A 82 0.31 9.29 3.00
CA LYS A 82 -0.29 10.46 2.35
C LYS A 82 0.59 11.68 2.57
N PHE A 83 0.58 12.60 1.61
CA PHE A 83 1.29 13.87 1.72
C PHE A 83 0.29 14.98 2.04
N GLU A 84 0.41 15.56 3.23
CA GLU A 84 -0.47 16.62 3.75
C GLU A 84 0.36 17.64 4.52
N ASP A 85 0.03 18.93 4.40
CA ASP A 85 0.71 20.04 5.08
C ASP A 85 2.24 20.05 4.89
N GLY A 86 2.73 19.60 3.72
CA GLY A 86 4.16 19.54 3.43
C GLY A 86 4.90 18.36 4.09
N MET A 87 4.16 17.40 4.67
CA MET A 87 4.72 16.24 5.37
C MET A 87 4.07 14.94 4.90
N TYR A 88 4.84 13.85 4.94
CA TYR A 88 4.32 12.50 4.78
C TYR A 88 3.77 12.03 6.12
N ARG A 89 2.54 11.52 6.11
CA ARG A 89 1.84 10.95 7.28
C ARG A 89 1.35 9.54 6.95
N LEU A 90 1.26 8.70 7.97
CA LEU A 90 0.62 7.39 7.85
C LEU A 90 -0.89 7.56 7.64
N THR A 91 -1.46 6.71 6.79
CA THR A 91 -2.92 6.50 6.72
C THR A 91 -3.35 5.48 7.77
N ASP A 92 -4.65 5.23 7.92
CA ASP A 92 -5.14 4.21 8.86
C ASP A 92 -4.54 2.82 8.56
N SER A 93 -4.46 2.44 7.27
CA SER A 93 -3.77 1.23 6.84
C SER A 93 -2.25 1.27 7.12
N GLY A 94 -1.62 2.43 6.98
CA GLY A 94 -0.22 2.65 7.34
C GLY A 94 0.05 2.51 8.84
N ILE A 95 -0.88 2.96 9.69
CA ILE A 95 -0.82 2.84 11.15
C ILE A 95 -1.01 1.37 11.56
N ALA A 96 -2.04 0.69 11.05
CA ALA A 96 -2.27 -0.72 11.33
C ALA A 96 -1.06 -1.57 10.94
N LEU A 97 -0.46 -1.27 9.79
CA LEU A 97 0.77 -1.91 9.36
C LEU A 97 1.91 -1.57 10.31
N HIS A 98 2.17 -0.29 10.60
CA HIS A 98 3.22 0.15 11.53
C HIS A 98 3.17 -0.63 12.84
N ASP A 99 1.99 -0.80 13.43
CA ASP A 99 1.80 -1.49 14.71
C ASP A 99 2.03 -3.00 14.62
N SER A 100 1.79 -3.61 13.45
CA SER A 100 2.09 -5.04 13.22
C SER A 100 3.57 -5.34 13.00
N VAL A 101 4.34 -4.37 12.48
CA VAL A 101 5.76 -4.56 12.18
C VAL A 101 6.69 -3.92 13.19
N CYS A 102 6.21 -3.15 14.17
CA CYS A 102 7.01 -2.56 15.27
C CYS A 102 7.11 -3.50 16.46
#